data_AF-A0A4S2G6A0-F1
#
_entry.id   AF-A0A4S2G6A0-F1
#
_cell.length_a   1.000
_cell.length_b   1.000
_cell.length_c   1.000
_cell.angle_alpha   90.00
_cell.angle_beta   90.00
_cell.angle_gamma   90.00
#
_symmetry.space_group_name_H-M   'P 1'
#
loop_
_entity.id
_entity.type
_entity.pdbx_description
1 polymer ?
#
loop_
_entity_poly.entity_id
_entity_poly.type
_entity_poly.pdbx_seq_one_letter_code
_entity_poly.pdbx_strand_id
1 'polypeptide(L)'
;MLFSVSCFCMNDYGIENLRVKIGEIELTVELDSAYLNDFANASVYVVLPQVFSNFGDDDVQYLKKVEGKPGSYAGKIRTDVTSKFGVVVVDKNGYLLTARLALRQGKPLNLKMSPKNDPELPIEYKGVDEEDIVDINDGKPFLYTNHPMYQTTPLVPGTEYPGWNALVDYQQNTLWSSMVEAASKSCDIKPWVLNSMKMLFSSGWLLQHKETVKKFYKVEGEEPPVEAYTFLNEIDYSDIMLMQ
;
A
#
# COMPACT_ATOMS: atom_id res chain seq x y z
N MET A 1 20.75 6.64 12.49
CA MET A 1 21.07 5.37 13.18
C MET A 1 20.51 4.27 12.29
N LEU A 2 21.34 3.32 11.84
CA LEU A 2 20.94 2.25 10.92
C LEU A 2 20.08 1.22 11.67
N PHE A 3 18.85 0.98 11.19
CA PHE A 3 18.03 -0.12 11.69
C PHE A 3 18.63 -1.45 11.24
N SER A 4 19.22 -2.20 12.17
CA SER A 4 19.42 -3.66 12.01
C SER A 4 18.27 -4.37 12.73
N VAL A 5 17.28 -4.82 11.98
CA VAL A 5 16.27 -5.76 12.46
C VAL A 5 16.42 -7.01 11.60
N SER A 6 16.83 -8.11 12.22
CA SER A 6 17.06 -9.40 11.58
C SER A 6 15.81 -9.87 10.84
N CYS A 7 15.98 -10.18 9.55
CA CYS A 7 14.98 -10.83 8.72
C CYS A 7 14.68 -12.22 9.30
N PHE A 8 13.59 -12.36 10.04
CA PHE A 8 12.96 -13.67 10.24
C PHE A 8 12.04 -13.91 9.05
N CYS A 9 12.61 -14.38 7.94
CA CYS A 9 11.85 -14.92 6.82
C CYS A 9 11.22 -16.23 7.30
N MET A 10 9.90 -16.27 7.48
CA MET A 10 9.20 -17.56 7.37
C MET A 10 9.30 -17.98 5.92
N ASN A 11 10.14 -18.99 5.66
CA ASN A 11 10.54 -19.44 4.33
C ASN A 11 9.44 -20.15 3.53
N ASP A 12 8.24 -20.36 4.08
CA ASP A 12 7.19 -21.11 3.40
C ASP A 12 5.85 -20.38 3.42
N TYR A 13 5.68 -19.43 2.51
CA TYR A 13 4.35 -19.17 1.94
C TYR A 13 4.34 -19.83 0.57
N GLY A 14 3.55 -20.90 0.46
CA GLY A 14 3.32 -21.57 -0.82
C GLY A 14 2.90 -20.52 -1.86
N ILE A 15 3.58 -20.52 -3.00
CA ILE A 15 3.36 -19.69 -4.21
C ILE A 15 2.01 -18.98 -4.15
N GLU A 16 1.98 -17.78 -3.57
CA GLU A 16 0.71 -17.05 -3.42
C GLU A 16 0.30 -16.55 -4.80
N ASN A 17 -0.80 -17.12 -5.30
CA ASN A 17 -1.37 -16.76 -6.61
C ASN A 17 -1.98 -15.35 -6.54
N LEU A 18 -1.18 -14.30 -6.77
CA LEU A 18 -1.67 -12.94 -6.95
C LEU A 18 -2.50 -12.86 -8.24
N ARG A 19 -3.82 -12.93 -8.15
CA ARG A 19 -4.72 -12.93 -9.31
C ARG A 19 -5.53 -11.67 -9.36
N VAL A 20 -5.69 -11.09 -10.55
CA VAL A 20 -6.74 -10.08 -10.80
C VAL A 20 -8.08 -10.77 -10.60
N LYS A 21 -8.82 -10.34 -9.58
CA LYS A 21 -10.14 -10.85 -9.22
C LYS A 21 -10.82 -9.82 -8.35
N ILE A 22 -11.98 -9.33 -8.77
CA ILE A 22 -12.81 -8.51 -7.88
C ILE A 22 -13.34 -9.41 -6.77
N GLY A 23 -13.10 -9.01 -5.52
CA GLY A 23 -13.59 -9.72 -4.35
C GLY A 23 -13.51 -8.87 -3.11
N GLU A 24 -13.76 -9.52 -1.97
CA GLU A 24 -13.82 -8.88 -0.67
C GLU A 24 -12.90 -9.60 0.32
N ILE A 25 -12.40 -8.84 1.29
CA ILE A 25 -11.57 -9.30 2.39
C ILE A 25 -12.27 -8.89 3.67
N GLU A 26 -12.57 -9.87 4.53
CA GLU A 26 -13.13 -9.59 5.84
C GLU A 26 -12.02 -9.15 6.78
N LEU A 27 -12.14 -7.96 7.34
CA LEU A 27 -11.16 -7.39 8.26
C LEU A 27 -11.84 -6.97 9.56
N THR A 28 -11.29 -7.43 10.67
CA THR A 28 -11.62 -6.94 12.01
C THR A 28 -10.38 -6.27 12.60
N VAL A 29 -10.56 -5.11 13.22
CA VAL A 29 -9.52 -4.38 13.97
C VAL A 29 -9.97 -4.24 15.41
N GLU A 30 -9.16 -4.72 16.34
CA GLU A 30 -9.37 -4.62 17.77
C GLU A 30 -8.30 -3.72 18.39
N LEU A 31 -8.74 -2.62 18.99
CA LEU A 31 -7.88 -1.75 19.78
C LEU A 31 -7.75 -2.31 21.19
N ASP A 32 -6.52 -2.44 21.69
CA ASP A 32 -6.29 -2.88 23.06
C ASP A 32 -7.04 -1.98 24.06
N SER A 33 -7.45 -2.57 25.19
CA SER A 33 -8.12 -1.91 26.30
C SER A 33 -7.44 -0.63 26.78
N ALA A 34 -6.11 -0.56 26.70
CA ALA A 34 -5.33 0.64 27.00
C ALA A 34 -5.66 1.84 26.08
N TYR A 35 -6.15 1.58 24.86
CA TYR A 35 -6.59 2.59 23.89
C TYR A 35 -8.09 2.84 23.88
N LEU A 36 -8.92 2.06 24.60
CA LEU A 36 -10.37 2.21 24.52
C LEU A 36 -10.84 3.61 24.92
N ASN A 37 -10.29 4.18 25.99
CA ASN A 37 -10.68 5.53 26.42
C ASN A 37 -10.17 6.60 25.44
N ASP A 38 -8.99 6.37 24.87
CA ASP A 38 -8.36 7.32 23.96
C ASP A 38 -8.81 7.16 22.51
N PHE A 39 -9.41 6.06 22.06
CA PHE A 39 -9.77 5.84 20.65
C PHE A 39 -11.15 5.21 20.45
N ALA A 40 -12.01 5.14 21.49
CA ALA A 40 -13.39 4.66 21.36
C ALA A 40 -14.22 5.39 20.29
N ASN A 41 -13.86 6.64 19.97
CA ASN A 41 -14.50 7.47 18.95
C ASN A 41 -13.64 7.68 17.70
N ALA A 42 -12.59 6.88 17.51
CA ALA A 42 -11.79 6.94 16.31
C ALA A 42 -12.59 6.50 15.08
N SER A 43 -12.19 7.03 13.93
CA SER A 43 -12.56 6.46 12.63
C SER A 43 -11.51 5.43 12.25
N VAL A 44 -11.93 4.23 11.86
CA VAL A 44 -11.02 3.18 11.39
C VAL A 44 -11.32 2.91 9.92
N TYR A 45 -10.29 2.98 9.09
CA TYR A 45 -10.40 2.77 7.66
C TYR A 45 -9.17 2.08 7.10
N VAL A 46 -9.33 1.50 5.92
CA VAL A 46 -8.24 0.90 5.15
C VAL A 46 -7.97 1.78 3.94
N VAL A 47 -6.71 2.17 3.77
CA VAL A 47 -6.21 2.76 2.53
C VAL A 47 -5.60 1.64 1.69
N LEU A 48 -6.21 1.37 0.54
CA LEU A 48 -5.86 0.28 -0.34
C LEU A 48 -5.94 0.78 -1.79
N PRO A 49 -4.81 1.18 -2.39
CA PRO A 49 -4.80 1.72 -3.75
C PRO A 49 -5.26 0.69 -4.76
N GLN A 50 -6.37 0.94 -5.48
CA GLN A 50 -6.81 0.00 -6.52
C GLN A 50 -5.91 0.08 -7.76
N VAL A 51 -5.65 -1.06 -8.40
CA VAL A 51 -4.95 -1.10 -9.70
C VAL A 51 -5.77 -0.33 -10.75
N PHE A 52 -7.10 -0.38 -10.63
CA PHE A 52 -8.04 0.30 -11.53
C PHE A 52 -8.73 1.54 -10.92
N SER A 53 -8.29 2.07 -9.77
CA SER A 53 -8.83 3.34 -9.24
C SER A 53 -7.94 4.52 -9.58
N ASN A 54 -8.56 5.70 -9.61
CA ASN A 54 -7.80 6.93 -9.46
C ASN A 54 -7.29 7.02 -8.01
N PHE A 55 -5.97 7.10 -7.87
CA PHE A 55 -5.31 7.25 -6.58
C PHE A 55 -5.92 8.43 -5.80
N GLY A 56 -6.46 8.15 -4.62
CA GLY A 56 -7.04 9.14 -3.71
C GLY A 56 -8.57 9.30 -3.75
N ASP A 57 -9.28 8.84 -4.79
CA ASP A 57 -10.74 8.98 -4.86
C ASP A 57 -11.49 7.73 -4.34
N ASP A 58 -10.96 6.51 -4.57
CA ASP A 58 -11.63 5.23 -4.24
C ASP A 58 -10.80 4.30 -3.33
N ASP A 59 -9.73 4.79 -2.72
CA ASP A 59 -8.78 3.94 -1.99
C ASP A 59 -9.13 3.76 -0.51
N VAL A 60 -10.09 4.53 0.01
CA VAL A 60 -10.43 4.57 1.44
C VAL A 60 -11.70 3.78 1.71
N GLN A 61 -11.59 2.75 2.54
CA GLN A 61 -12.72 1.89 2.91
C GLN A 61 -12.89 1.85 4.42
N TYR A 62 -13.99 2.43 4.91
CA TYR A 62 -14.27 2.56 6.35
C TYR A 62 -14.77 1.26 6.97
N LEU A 63 -14.20 0.91 8.12
CA LEU A 63 -14.70 -0.16 8.98
C LEU A 63 -15.80 0.38 9.90
N LYS A 64 -16.78 -0.48 10.21
CA LYS A 64 -17.90 -0.14 11.09
C LYS A 64 -17.62 -0.60 12.51
N LYS A 65 -18.03 0.18 13.50
CA LYS A 65 -17.98 -0.26 14.91
C LYS A 65 -18.81 -1.53 15.09
N VAL A 66 -18.27 -2.49 15.85
CA VAL A 66 -18.98 -3.71 16.22
C VAL A 66 -19.83 -3.45 17.46
N GLU A 67 -21.14 -3.66 17.35
CA GLU A 67 -22.08 -3.43 18.44
C GLU A 67 -21.75 -4.32 19.65
N GLY A 68 -21.79 -3.75 20.85
CA GLY A 68 -21.49 -4.46 22.10
C GLY A 68 -20.01 -4.78 22.32
N LYS A 69 -19.10 -4.40 21.42
CA LYS A 69 -17.65 -4.59 21.56
C LYS A 69 -16.89 -3.27 21.40
N PRO A 70 -16.69 -2.50 22.49
CA PRO A 70 -15.89 -1.27 22.46
C PRO A 70 -14.51 -1.53 21.83
N GLY A 71 -14.06 -0.62 20.95
CA GLY A 71 -12.76 -0.71 20.29
C GLY A 71 -12.64 -1.75 19.18
N SER A 72 -13.72 -2.45 18.83
CA SER A 72 -13.75 -3.39 17.71
C SER A 72 -14.43 -2.75 16.50
N TYR A 73 -13.79 -2.89 15.34
CA TYR A 73 -14.25 -2.38 14.06
C TYR A 73 -14.16 -3.49 13.02
N ALA A 74 -15.20 -3.69 12.21
CA ALA A 74 -15.24 -4.73 11.21
C ALA A 74 -15.82 -4.22 9.88
N GLY A 75 -15.39 -4.84 8.79
CA GLY A 75 -15.86 -4.48 7.46
C GLY A 75 -15.39 -5.45 6.39
N LYS A 76 -15.99 -5.29 5.22
CA LYS A 76 -15.60 -6.00 4.00
C LYS A 76 -14.86 -5.03 3.10
N ILE A 77 -13.59 -5.32 2.85
CA ILE A 77 -12.70 -4.50 2.04
C ILE A 77 -12.70 -5.06 0.62
N ARG A 78 -13.23 -4.29 -0.32
CA ARG A 78 -13.20 -4.61 -1.75
C ARG A 78 -11.77 -4.49 -2.28
N THR A 79 -11.37 -5.46 -3.09
CA THR A 79 -10.07 -5.48 -3.76
C THR A 79 -10.25 -6.02 -5.19
N ASP A 80 -9.39 -5.58 -6.09
CA ASP A 80 -9.31 -6.02 -7.48
C ASP A 80 -8.30 -7.17 -7.71
N VAL A 81 -7.57 -7.55 -6.67
CA VAL A 81 -6.64 -8.69 -6.67
C VAL A 81 -6.83 -9.58 -5.44
N THR A 82 -6.49 -10.86 -5.55
CA THR A 82 -6.62 -11.86 -4.47
C THR A 82 -5.72 -11.60 -3.27
N SER A 83 -4.66 -10.83 -3.43
CA SER A 83 -3.74 -10.44 -2.35
C SER A 83 -3.23 -9.04 -2.60
N LYS A 84 -3.24 -8.19 -1.57
CA LYS A 84 -2.92 -6.77 -1.74
C LYS A 84 -2.38 -6.13 -0.48
N PHE A 85 -1.52 -5.14 -0.66
CA PHE A 85 -1.10 -4.30 0.44
C PHE A 85 -2.12 -3.22 0.76
N GLY A 86 -2.40 -3.08 2.06
CA GLY A 86 -3.25 -2.02 2.59
C GLY A 86 -2.64 -1.41 3.84
N VAL A 87 -3.11 -0.22 4.17
CA VAL A 87 -2.80 0.46 5.42
C VAL A 87 -4.09 0.59 6.22
N VAL A 88 -4.17 -0.08 7.35
CA VAL A 88 -5.20 0.22 8.36
C VAL A 88 -4.80 1.51 9.04
N VAL A 89 -5.72 2.46 9.08
CA VAL A 89 -5.56 3.75 9.74
C VAL A 89 -6.64 3.88 10.80
N VAL A 90 -6.20 4.20 12.02
CA VAL A 90 -7.04 4.58 13.14
C VAL A 90 -6.81 6.07 13.35
N ASP A 91 -7.80 6.88 13.00
CA ASP A 91 -7.75 8.34 13.08
C ASP A 91 -8.62 8.83 14.24
N LYS A 92 -7.99 9.55 15.16
CA LYS A 92 -8.69 10.39 16.13
C LYS A 92 -8.26 11.84 15.95
N ASN A 93 -9.13 12.64 15.36
CA ASN A 93 -8.96 14.09 15.24
C ASN A 93 -7.58 14.49 14.67
N GLY A 94 -7.09 13.77 13.67
CA GLY A 94 -5.80 14.01 13.02
C GLY A 94 -4.61 13.33 13.69
N TYR A 95 -4.81 12.67 14.83
CA TYR A 95 -3.81 11.75 15.38
C TYR A 95 -3.98 10.37 14.72
N LEU A 96 -3.00 10.01 13.89
CA LEU A 96 -3.04 8.81 13.06
C LEU A 96 -2.20 7.70 13.64
N LEU A 97 -2.84 6.53 13.78
CA LEU A 97 -2.21 5.26 14.10
C LEU A 97 -2.32 4.37 12.85
N THR A 98 -1.22 3.80 12.38
CA THR A 98 -1.22 3.05 11.11
C THR A 98 -0.59 1.67 11.25
N ALA A 99 -1.20 0.67 10.62
CA ALA A 99 -0.67 -0.68 10.49
C ALA A 99 -0.67 -1.08 9.00
N ARG A 100 0.46 -1.62 8.51
CA ARG A 100 0.64 -1.99 7.11
C ARG A 100 0.59 -3.50 6.99
N LEU A 101 -0.30 -4.00 6.14
CA LEU A 101 -0.66 -5.41 6.11
C LEU A 101 -0.77 -5.90 4.67
N ALA A 102 -0.51 -7.19 4.47
CA ALA A 102 -1.00 -7.92 3.31
C ALA A 102 -2.43 -8.43 3.60
N LEU A 103 -3.39 -8.03 2.78
CA LEU A 103 -4.78 -8.42 2.83
C LEU A 103 -5.05 -9.47 1.75
N ARG A 104 -5.76 -10.56 2.08
CA ARG A 104 -5.99 -11.69 1.16
C ARG A 104 -7.47 -12.04 1.04
N GLN A 105 -7.98 -12.22 -0.19
CA GLN A 105 -9.35 -12.69 -0.41
C GLN A 105 -9.53 -14.12 0.10
N GLY A 106 -10.69 -14.40 0.68
CA GLY A 106 -11.03 -15.72 1.21
C GLY A 106 -10.33 -16.10 2.51
N LYS A 107 -9.51 -15.20 3.08
CA LYS A 107 -8.93 -15.34 4.42
C LYS A 107 -9.30 -14.10 5.24
N PRO A 108 -10.26 -14.20 6.18
CA PRO A 108 -10.50 -13.14 7.14
C PRO A 108 -9.21 -12.78 7.87
N LEU A 109 -9.04 -11.50 8.20
CA LEU A 109 -7.93 -11.03 9.01
C LEU A 109 -8.47 -10.37 10.28
N ASN A 110 -8.06 -10.88 11.43
CA ASN A 110 -8.34 -10.23 12.72
C ASN A 110 -7.04 -9.59 13.23
N LEU A 111 -7.01 -8.26 13.28
CA LEU A 111 -5.85 -7.48 13.70
C LEU A 111 -6.06 -6.94 15.10
N LYS A 112 -5.16 -7.24 16.03
CA LYS A 112 -5.06 -6.53 17.30
C LYS A 112 -3.99 -5.46 17.22
N MET A 113 -4.32 -4.23 17.65
CA MET A 113 -3.38 -3.11 17.77
C MET A 113 -3.21 -2.73 19.24
N SER A 114 -1.96 -2.78 19.72
CA SER A 114 -1.56 -2.55 21.12
C SER A 114 -0.44 -1.50 21.19
N PRO A 115 -0.32 -0.76 22.31
CA PRO A 115 0.73 0.25 22.43
C PRO A 115 2.10 -0.43 22.54
N LYS A 116 3.10 0.19 21.91
CA LYS A 116 4.50 -0.18 22.09
C LYS A 116 5.22 1.00 22.71
N ASN A 117 6.06 0.74 23.71
CA ASN A 117 6.82 1.79 24.39
C ASN A 117 8.08 2.13 23.55
N ASP A 118 7.84 2.63 22.36
CA ASP A 118 8.84 2.90 21.33
C ASP A 118 8.48 4.25 20.70
N PRO A 119 9.33 5.28 20.87
CA PRO A 119 9.04 6.64 20.42
C PRO A 119 9.00 6.77 18.88
N GLU A 120 9.53 5.80 18.15
CA GLU A 120 9.51 5.78 16.68
C GLU A 120 8.37 4.92 16.14
N LEU A 121 7.99 3.87 16.86
CA LEU A 121 6.90 2.95 16.51
C LEU A 121 6.00 2.70 17.73
N PRO A 122 5.10 3.63 18.10
CA PRO A 122 4.34 3.56 19.35
C PRO A 122 3.26 2.47 19.36
N ILE A 123 3.23 1.59 18.36
CA ILE A 123 2.21 0.56 18.16
C ILE A 123 2.86 -0.76 17.81
N GLU A 124 2.39 -1.81 18.45
CA GLU A 124 2.53 -3.20 18.07
C GLU A 124 1.21 -3.68 17.45
N TYR A 125 1.30 -4.50 16.41
CA TYR A 125 0.13 -5.13 15.83
C TYR A 125 0.43 -6.59 15.51
N LYS A 126 -0.59 -7.44 15.68
CA LYS A 126 -0.51 -8.89 15.48
C LYS A 126 -1.84 -9.46 15.04
N GLY A 127 -1.79 -10.62 14.40
CA GLY A 127 -2.97 -11.47 14.22
C GLY A 127 -3.58 -11.84 15.57
N VAL A 128 -4.91 -11.93 15.61
CA VAL A 128 -5.61 -12.43 16.80
C VAL A 128 -5.49 -13.96 16.87
N ASP A 129 -5.48 -14.63 15.73
CA ASP A 129 -5.35 -16.09 15.62
C ASP A 129 -3.96 -16.51 15.11
N GLU A 130 -3.52 -17.74 15.41
CA GLU A 130 -2.23 -18.27 14.92
C GLU A 130 -2.17 -18.41 13.38
N GLU A 131 -3.34 -18.50 12.74
CA GLU A 131 -3.49 -18.52 11.28
C GLU A 131 -3.50 -17.11 10.66
N ASP A 132 -3.69 -16.05 11.47
CA ASP A 132 -3.65 -14.65 11.05
C ASP A 132 -2.20 -14.20 10.90
N ILE A 133 -1.56 -14.64 9.83
CA ILE A 133 -0.15 -14.31 9.62
C ILE A 133 -0.01 -12.90 9.08
N VAL A 134 0.44 -12.00 9.95
CA VAL A 134 0.84 -10.62 9.64
C VAL A 134 2.36 -10.54 9.51
N ASP A 135 2.89 -10.49 8.30
CA ASP A 135 4.30 -10.17 8.05
C ASP A 135 4.44 -8.66 7.76
N ILE A 136 4.88 -7.92 8.78
CA ILE A 136 5.17 -6.48 8.67
C ILE A 136 6.19 -6.19 7.55
N ASN A 137 7.08 -7.12 7.24
CA ASN A 137 8.12 -6.91 6.23
C ASN A 137 7.53 -6.91 4.82
N ASP A 138 6.46 -7.67 4.57
CA ASP A 138 5.76 -7.61 3.28
C ASP A 138 5.13 -6.22 3.07
N GLY A 139 4.71 -5.54 4.13
CA GLY A 139 4.16 -4.17 4.08
C GLY A 139 5.20 -3.04 4.00
N LYS A 140 6.51 -3.32 4.17
CA LYS A 140 7.57 -2.30 4.12
C LYS A 140 7.85 -1.77 2.71
N PRO A 141 7.96 -2.60 1.65
CA PRO A 141 8.15 -2.10 0.29
C PRO A 141 7.07 -1.09 -0.15
N PHE A 142 5.84 -1.22 0.35
CA PHE A 142 4.75 -0.27 0.09
C PHE A 142 5.01 1.14 0.66
N LEU A 143 5.79 1.27 1.74
CA LEU A 143 6.21 2.58 2.25
C LEU A 143 6.95 3.37 1.19
N TYR A 144 7.76 2.69 0.40
CA TYR A 144 8.64 3.33 -0.58
C TYR A 144 7.90 3.64 -1.88
N THR A 145 6.85 2.91 -2.25
CA THR A 145 6.04 3.25 -3.42
C THR A 145 5.04 4.38 -3.14
N ASN A 146 4.56 4.51 -1.90
CA ASN A 146 3.57 5.51 -1.49
C ASN A 146 4.13 6.63 -0.61
N HIS A 147 5.46 6.74 -0.48
CA HIS A 147 6.04 7.80 0.34
C HIS A 147 5.68 9.17 -0.27
N PRO A 148 5.15 10.11 0.52
CA PRO A 148 4.83 11.47 0.06
C PRO A 148 6.02 12.14 -0.64
N MET A 149 7.24 11.93 -0.14
CA MET A 149 8.46 12.42 -0.80
C MET A 149 8.52 12.01 -2.26
N TYR A 150 8.24 10.75 -2.61
CA TYR A 150 8.22 10.35 -4.01
C TYR A 150 7.05 11.04 -4.70
N GLN A 151 5.84 10.99 -4.12
CA GLN A 151 4.59 11.64 -4.60
C GLN A 151 4.70 13.14 -4.84
N THR A 152 5.64 13.82 -4.17
CA THR A 152 5.79 15.27 -4.18
C THR A 152 7.16 15.71 -4.68
N THR A 153 7.97 14.83 -5.27
CA THR A 153 9.23 15.25 -5.88
C THR A 153 8.95 15.70 -7.31
N PRO A 154 8.76 17.00 -7.59
CA PRO A 154 8.98 17.47 -8.94
C PRO A 154 10.42 17.15 -9.31
N LEU A 155 10.63 16.79 -10.58
CA LEU A 155 11.96 16.52 -11.14
C LEU A 155 13.00 17.58 -10.73
N VAL A 156 12.58 18.84 -10.53
CA VAL A 156 13.21 19.84 -9.66
C VAL A 156 12.10 20.84 -9.22
N PRO A 157 11.98 21.24 -7.95
CA PRO A 157 11.06 22.31 -7.56
C PRO A 157 11.42 23.62 -8.28
N GLY A 158 10.49 24.17 -9.08
CA GLY A 158 10.67 25.46 -9.79
C GLY A 158 11.16 25.38 -11.23
N THR A 159 11.34 24.20 -11.83
CA THR A 159 11.64 24.07 -13.26
C THR A 159 10.38 23.92 -14.11
N GLU A 160 10.43 24.44 -15.33
CA GLU A 160 9.40 24.25 -16.36
C GLU A 160 9.14 22.75 -16.62
N TYR A 161 7.95 22.44 -17.13
CA TYR A 161 7.57 21.08 -17.50
C TYR A 161 8.54 20.53 -18.56
N PRO A 162 9.29 19.44 -18.30
CA PRO A 162 10.37 18.97 -19.18
C PRO A 162 9.87 18.25 -20.44
N GLY A 163 8.55 18.18 -20.65
CA GLY A 163 7.92 17.37 -21.70
C GLY A 163 7.69 15.92 -21.26
N TRP A 164 6.77 15.25 -21.94
CA TRP A 164 6.32 13.92 -21.52
C TRP A 164 7.43 12.88 -21.58
N ASN A 165 8.29 12.93 -22.60
CA ASN A 165 9.33 11.93 -22.84
C ASN A 165 10.36 11.91 -21.69
N ALA A 166 10.84 13.08 -21.28
CA ALA A 166 11.78 13.20 -20.18
C ALA A 166 11.17 12.81 -18.83
N LEU A 167 9.89 13.13 -18.60
CA LEU A 167 9.20 12.75 -17.38
C LEU A 167 8.98 11.24 -17.29
N VAL A 168 8.52 10.61 -18.36
CA VAL A 168 8.28 9.16 -18.44
C VAL A 168 9.59 8.37 -18.35
N ASP A 169 10.66 8.84 -18.99
CA ASP A 169 12.01 8.26 -18.87
C ASP A 169 12.51 8.29 -17.42
N TYR A 170 12.40 9.46 -16.76
CA TYR A 170 12.78 9.58 -15.35
C TYR A 170 11.98 8.64 -14.45
N GLN A 171 10.67 8.57 -14.64
CA GLN A 171 9.80 7.69 -13.84
C GLN A 171 10.24 6.22 -13.97
N GLN A 172 10.36 5.73 -15.20
CA GLN A 172 10.68 4.32 -15.46
C GLN A 172 12.12 3.95 -15.08
N ASN A 173 13.10 4.81 -15.39
CA ASN A 173 14.51 4.45 -15.31
C ASN A 173 15.21 4.93 -14.04
N THR A 174 14.68 5.97 -13.38
CA THR A 174 15.29 6.55 -12.17
C THR A 174 14.43 6.38 -10.93
N LEU A 175 13.17 6.82 -10.98
CA LEU A 175 12.28 6.82 -9.82
C LEU A 175 11.96 5.40 -9.35
N TRP A 176 11.53 4.53 -10.27
CA TRP A 176 11.22 3.13 -9.97
C TRP A 176 12.41 2.41 -9.32
N SER A 177 13.59 2.45 -9.95
CA SER A 177 14.81 1.82 -9.44
C SER A 177 15.15 2.30 -8.02
N SER A 178 15.00 3.60 -7.75
CA SER A 178 15.25 4.19 -6.43
C SER A 178 14.25 3.69 -5.37
N MET A 179 12.98 3.52 -5.75
CA MET A 179 11.96 2.95 -4.86
C MET A 179 12.26 1.50 -4.51
N VAL A 180 12.64 0.69 -5.51
CA VAL A 180 12.98 -0.72 -5.31
C VAL A 180 14.22 -0.87 -4.43
N GLU A 181 15.27 -0.09 -4.69
CA GLU A 181 16.49 -0.09 -3.87
C GLU A 181 16.19 0.30 -2.41
N ALA A 182 15.34 1.30 -2.21
CA ALA A 182 14.94 1.72 -0.87
C ALA A 182 14.14 0.62 -0.14
N ALA A 183 13.24 -0.06 -0.85
CA ALA A 183 12.48 -1.19 -0.32
C ALA A 183 13.39 -2.39 0.02
N SER A 184 14.32 -2.74 -0.85
CA SER A 184 15.19 -3.91 -0.69
C SER A 184 16.21 -3.76 0.44
N LYS A 185 16.52 -2.52 0.88
CA LYS A 185 17.35 -2.28 2.07
C LYS A 185 16.73 -2.84 3.35
N SER A 186 15.41 -3.05 3.36
CA SER A 186 14.66 -3.42 4.56
C SER A 186 14.31 -4.91 4.66
N CYS A 187 14.29 -5.64 3.54
CA CYS A 187 14.01 -7.07 3.42
C CYS A 187 14.20 -7.55 1.96
N ASP A 188 14.36 -8.86 1.77
CA ASP A 188 14.25 -9.46 0.43
C ASP A 188 12.80 -9.32 -0.08
N ILE A 189 12.63 -8.65 -1.22
CA ILE A 189 11.30 -8.41 -1.81
C ILE A 189 10.84 -9.69 -2.50
N LYS A 190 9.75 -10.29 -2.01
CA LYS A 190 9.14 -11.48 -2.63
C LYS A 190 8.61 -11.13 -4.04
N PRO A 191 8.61 -12.07 -5.01
CA PRO A 191 8.21 -11.77 -6.40
C PRO A 191 6.81 -11.16 -6.55
N TRP A 192 5.81 -11.69 -5.82
CA TRP A 192 4.44 -11.16 -5.88
C TRP A 192 4.34 -9.74 -5.30
N VAL A 193 5.18 -9.42 -4.31
CA VAL A 193 5.28 -8.07 -3.71
C VAL A 193 5.86 -7.10 -4.71
N LEU A 194 6.94 -7.50 -5.38
CA LEU A 194 7.54 -6.72 -6.46
C LEU A 194 6.52 -6.47 -7.58
N ASN A 195 5.73 -7.49 -7.98
CA ASN A 195 4.71 -7.30 -9.00
C ASN A 195 3.59 -6.36 -8.54
N SER A 196 3.14 -6.46 -7.29
CA SER A 196 2.19 -5.51 -6.71
C SER A 196 2.75 -4.08 -6.70
N MET A 197 4.04 -3.90 -6.38
CA MET A 197 4.69 -2.59 -6.44
C MET A 197 4.71 -2.03 -7.86
N LYS A 198 4.99 -2.86 -8.88
CA LYS A 198 4.98 -2.43 -10.29
C LYS A 198 3.59 -1.98 -10.74
N MET A 199 2.54 -2.71 -10.36
CA MET A 199 1.16 -2.33 -10.66
C MET A 199 0.80 -0.99 -10.02
N LEU A 200 1.14 -0.80 -8.74
CA LEU A 200 0.89 0.45 -8.01
C LEU A 200 1.71 1.62 -8.56
N PHE A 201 2.97 1.37 -8.94
CA PHE A 201 3.79 2.37 -9.60
C PHE A 201 3.13 2.80 -10.91
N SER A 202 2.70 1.85 -11.73
CA SER A 202 2.07 2.13 -13.01
C SER A 202 0.78 2.94 -12.85
N SER A 203 -0.11 2.54 -11.94
CA SER A 203 -1.39 3.24 -11.73
C SER A 203 -1.21 4.63 -11.10
N GLY A 204 -0.31 4.79 -10.13
CA GLY A 204 -0.13 6.06 -9.42
C GLY A 204 0.80 7.06 -10.13
N TRP A 205 1.71 6.57 -10.98
CA TRP A 205 2.80 7.40 -11.55
C TRP A 205 2.76 7.52 -13.07
N LEU A 206 2.64 6.39 -13.77
CA LEU A 206 2.78 6.34 -15.22
C LEU A 206 1.48 6.67 -15.92
N LEU A 207 0.37 6.04 -15.51
CA LEU A 207 -0.93 6.16 -16.18
C LEU A 207 -1.68 7.44 -15.79
N GLN A 208 -1.33 8.08 -14.67
CA GLN A 208 -1.87 9.38 -14.23
C GLN A 208 -1.01 10.56 -14.68
N HIS A 209 -0.41 10.46 -15.87
CA HIS A 209 0.57 11.44 -16.34
C HIS A 209 -0.02 12.85 -16.43
N LYS A 210 -1.19 13.01 -17.06
CA LYS A 210 -1.83 14.33 -17.22
C LYS A 210 -2.19 14.97 -15.88
N GLU A 211 -2.76 14.18 -14.98
CA GLU A 211 -3.15 14.60 -13.62
C GLU A 211 -1.92 15.05 -12.84
N THR A 212 -0.83 14.27 -12.93
CA THR A 212 0.47 14.57 -12.33
C THR A 212 1.03 15.88 -12.89
N VAL A 213 1.07 16.03 -14.22
CA VAL A 213 1.59 17.23 -14.87
C VAL A 213 0.81 18.48 -14.46
N LYS A 214 -0.52 18.40 -14.50
CA LYS A 214 -1.40 19.49 -14.08
C LYS A 214 -1.22 19.86 -12.61
N LYS A 215 -1.08 18.85 -11.74
CA LYS A 215 -0.91 19.04 -10.30
C LYS A 215 0.41 19.73 -9.96
N PHE A 216 1.52 19.28 -10.55
CA PHE A 216 2.87 19.74 -10.17
C PHE A 216 3.39 20.90 -11.00
N TYR A 217 3.15 20.90 -12.30
CA TYR A 217 3.69 21.90 -13.22
C TYR A 217 2.68 23.00 -13.59
N LYS A 218 1.41 22.84 -13.17
CA LYS A 218 0.32 23.81 -13.43
C LYS A 218 0.10 24.10 -14.92
N VAL A 219 0.42 23.13 -15.78
CA VAL A 219 0.18 23.16 -17.23
C VAL A 219 -0.68 21.96 -17.64
N GLU A 220 -1.38 22.07 -18.76
CA GLU A 220 -2.04 20.92 -19.38
C GLU A 220 -0.95 20.02 -20.01
N GLY A 221 -0.81 18.79 -19.51
CA GLY A 221 0.17 17.83 -20.01
C GLY A 221 -0.28 17.17 -21.31
N GLU A 222 0.69 16.80 -22.15
CA GLU A 222 0.45 15.92 -23.31
C GLU A 222 0.34 14.47 -22.84
N GLU A 223 -0.50 13.67 -23.51
CA GLU A 223 -0.55 12.23 -23.29
C GLU A 223 0.65 11.57 -23.97
N PRO A 224 1.50 10.81 -23.25
CA PRO A 224 2.50 9.96 -23.87
C PRO A 224 1.85 8.96 -24.84
N PRO A 225 2.50 8.63 -25.97
CA PRO A 225 2.05 7.55 -26.82
C PRO A 225 2.17 6.21 -26.08
N VAL A 226 1.35 5.21 -26.44
CA VAL A 226 1.28 3.92 -25.73
C VAL A 226 2.64 3.24 -25.67
N GLU A 227 3.45 3.40 -26.72
CA GLU A 227 4.80 2.86 -26.86
C GLU A 227 5.79 3.42 -25.82
N ALA A 228 5.49 4.56 -25.19
CA ALA A 228 6.30 5.13 -24.13
C ALA A 228 6.22 4.33 -22.81
N TYR A 229 5.14 3.57 -22.62
CA TYR A 229 4.88 2.80 -21.39
C TYR A 229 5.47 1.39 -21.42
N THR A 230 6.73 1.28 -21.84
CA THR A 230 7.42 -0.03 -21.93
C THR A 230 7.52 -0.76 -20.59
N PHE A 231 7.54 -0.04 -19.47
CA PHE A 231 7.53 -0.58 -18.12
C PHE A 231 6.33 -1.51 -17.83
N LEU A 232 5.19 -1.28 -18.49
CA LEU A 232 4.03 -2.15 -18.32
C LEU A 232 4.34 -3.60 -18.72
N ASN A 233 5.27 -3.82 -19.65
CA ASN A 233 5.71 -5.16 -20.06
C ASN A 233 6.50 -5.89 -18.95
N GLU A 234 6.94 -5.19 -17.92
CA GLU A 234 7.63 -5.79 -16.77
C GLU A 234 6.68 -6.32 -15.69
N ILE A 235 5.38 -6.01 -15.78
CA ILE A 235 4.37 -6.55 -14.89
C ILE A 235 4.09 -7.99 -15.33
N ASP A 236 4.15 -8.91 -14.37
CA ASP A 236 3.78 -10.30 -14.58
C ASP A 236 2.26 -10.42 -14.71
N TYR A 237 1.84 -10.75 -15.93
CA TYR A 237 0.46 -11.07 -16.33
C TYR A 237 0.29 -12.54 -16.72
N SER A 238 1.13 -13.46 -16.23
CA SER A 238 0.99 -14.89 -16.54
C SER A 238 -0.39 -15.45 -16.12
N ASP A 239 -0.78 -16.63 -16.59
CA ASP A 239 -2.05 -17.31 -16.24
C ASP A 239 -2.21 -17.57 -14.72
N ILE A 240 -1.13 -17.48 -13.96
CA ILE A 240 -1.14 -17.51 -12.49
C ILE A 240 -1.78 -16.22 -11.92
N MET A 241 -1.78 -15.14 -12.72
CA MET A 241 -2.11 -13.76 -12.38
C MET A 241 -3.34 -13.20 -13.12
N LEU A 242 -3.66 -13.70 -14.32
CA LEU A 242 -4.85 -13.32 -15.09
C LEU A 242 -6.06 -14.22 -14.80
N MET A 243 -7.24 -13.63 -14.89
CA MET A 243 -8.54 -14.25 -14.58
C MET A 243 -8.76 -15.61 -15.27
N GLN A 244 -9.30 -16.56 -14.51
CA GLN A 244 -10.17 -17.63 -15.04
C GLN A 244 -11.58 -17.40 -14.52
#